data_AF-E2C7S5-F1
#
_entry.id   AF-E2C7S5-F1
#
_cell.length_a   1.000
_cell.length_b   1.000
_cell.length_c   1.000
_cell.angle_alpha   90.00
_cell.angle_beta   90.00
_cell.angle_gamma   90.00
#
_symmetry.space_group_name_H-M   'P 1'
#
loop_
_entity.id
_entity.type
_entity.pdbx_description
1 polymer ?
#
loop_
_entity_poly.entity_id
_entity_poly.type
_entity_poly.pdbx_seq_one_letter_code
_entity_poly.pdbx_strand_id
1 'polypeptide(L)'
;VQELQDGDVERRIGFCERMMALIDVQPMFPYQIVFTGEATFTLTGEVNNQNFRFWSDENPNWVQETHTQYPQKINVWCGII
;
A
#
# COMPACT_ATOMS: atom_id res chain seq x y z
N VAL A 1 9.65 -2.19 7.09
CA VAL A 1 8.92 -3.40 6.67
C VAL A 1 7.91 -3.70 7.77
N GLN A 2 6.63 -3.86 7.45
CA GLN A 2 5.63 -4.20 8.47
C GLN A 2 5.81 -5.67 8.84
N GLU A 3 6.03 -5.92 10.12
CA GLU A 3 6.20 -7.28 10.67
C GLU A 3 4.84 -7.98 10.69
N LEU A 4 4.79 -9.20 10.15
CA LEU A 4 3.60 -10.05 10.22
C LEU A 4 3.52 -10.65 11.62
N GLN A 5 2.36 -10.52 12.25
CA GLN A 5 2.09 -11.13 13.55
C GLN A 5 1.63 -12.57 13.38
N ASP A 6 1.65 -13.33 14.47
CA ASP A 6 1.13 -14.69 14.51
C ASP A 6 -0.34 -14.71 14.04
N GLY A 7 -0.63 -15.63 13.11
CA GLY A 7 -1.94 -15.79 12.48
C GLY A 7 -2.23 -14.83 11.31
N ASP A 8 -1.39 -13.83 11.03
CA ASP A 8 -1.62 -12.95 9.87
C ASP A 8 -1.48 -13.69 8.54
N VAL A 9 -0.54 -14.64 8.47
CA VAL A 9 -0.36 -15.49 7.28
C VAL A 9 -1.63 -16.29 7.02
N GLU A 10 -2.18 -16.96 8.03
CA GLU A 10 -3.41 -17.74 7.92
C GLU A 10 -4.62 -16.89 7.52
N ARG A 11 -4.78 -15.71 8.15
CA ARG A 11 -5.86 -14.77 7.80
C ARG A 11 -5.77 -14.31 6.36
N ARG A 12 -4.56 -14.01 5.87
CA ARG A 12 -4.32 -13.58 4.49
C ARG A 12 -4.61 -14.69 3.50
N ILE A 13 -4.17 -15.92 3.77
CA ILE A 13 -4.48 -17.09 2.93
C ILE A 13 -5.99 -17.33 2.89
N GLY A 14 -6.65 -17.39 4.05
CA GLY A 14 -8.09 -17.62 4.12
C GLY A 14 -8.90 -16.52 3.45
N PHE A 15 -8.43 -15.27 3.44
CA PHE A 15 -9.03 -14.20 2.64
C PHE A 15 -8.90 -14.49 1.14
N CYS A 16 -7.71 -14.83 0.65
CA CYS A 16 -7.47 -15.16 -0.76
C CYS A 16 -8.35 -16.34 -1.22
N GLU A 17 -8.41 -17.42 -0.44
CA GLU A 17 -9.23 -18.59 -0.75
C GLU A 17 -10.72 -18.23 -0.88
N ARG A 18 -11.26 -17.45 0.06
CA ARG A 18 -12.64 -16.97 -0.01
C ARG A 18 -12.91 -16.09 -1.22
N MET A 19 -12.00 -15.16 -1.52
CA MET A 19 -12.14 -14.29 -2.69
C MET A 19 -12.10 -15.08 -3.99
N MET A 20 -11.19 -16.05 -4.12
CA MET A 20 -11.12 -16.92 -5.31
C MET A 20 -12.42 -17.72 -5.49
N ALA A 21 -12.93 -18.33 -4.43
CA ALA A 21 -14.20 -19.07 -4.51
C ALA A 21 -15.39 -18.17 -4.91
N LEU A 22 -15.44 -16.93 -4.43
CA LEU A 22 -16.47 -15.96 -4.82
C LEU A 22 -16.36 -15.56 -6.30
N ILE A 23 -15.14 -15.37 -6.80
CA ILE A 23 -14.88 -15.04 -8.20
C ILE A 23 -15.25 -16.21 -9.11
N ASP A 24 -14.96 -17.44 -8.71
CA ASP A 24 -15.33 -18.65 -9.49
C ASP A 24 -16.85 -18.79 -9.64
N VAL A 25 -17.61 -18.45 -8.60
CA VAL A 25 -19.09 -18.49 -8.63
C VAL A 25 -19.67 -17.27 -9.34
N GLN A 26 -19.08 -16.09 -9.13
CA GLN A 26 -19.55 -14.82 -9.69
C GLN A 26 -18.35 -14.03 -10.26
N PRO A 27 -17.99 -14.24 -11.54
CA PRO A 27 -16.82 -13.60 -12.15
C PRO A 27 -16.86 -12.06 -12.13
N MET A 28 -18.06 -11.48 -12.05
CA MET A 28 -18.26 -10.04 -11.97
C MET A 28 -18.14 -9.45 -10.56
N PHE A 29 -17.95 -10.28 -9.53
CA PHE A 29 -17.86 -9.84 -8.14
C PHE A 29 -16.77 -8.76 -7.89
N PRO A 30 -15.55 -8.84 -8.47
CA PRO A 30 -14.54 -7.82 -8.24
C PRO A 30 -14.96 -6.41 -8.67
N TYR A 31 -15.78 -6.29 -9.71
CA TYR A 31 -16.28 -5.01 -10.23
C TYR A 31 -17.40 -4.40 -9.38
N GLN A 32 -17.87 -5.11 -8.36
CA GLN A 32 -18.83 -4.61 -7.39
C GLN A 32 -18.14 -4.04 -6.15
N ILE A 33 -16.81 -4.14 -6.06
CA ILE A 33 -16.02 -3.69 -4.93
C ILE A 33 -15.44 -2.31 -5.24
N VAL A 34 -15.78 -1.34 -4.40
CA VAL A 34 -15.11 -0.03 -4.39
C VAL A 34 -13.92 -0.11 -3.45
N PHE A 35 -12.71 -0.04 -4.00
CA PHE A 35 -11.49 -0.01 -3.18
C PHE A 35 -11.24 1.40 -2.70
N THR A 36 -10.99 1.58 -1.41
CA THR A 36 -10.70 2.89 -0.83
C THR A 36 -9.39 2.85 -0.07
N GLY A 37 -8.72 3.99 0.01
CA GLY A 37 -7.45 4.11 0.72
C GLY A 37 -7.15 5.54 1.12
N GLU A 38 -6.29 5.67 2.11
CA GLU A 38 -5.70 6.94 2.51
C GLU A 38 -4.21 6.94 2.17
N ALA A 39 -3.73 8.06 1.64
CA ALA A 39 -2.33 8.28 1.38
C ALA A 39 -1.90 9.67 1.89
N THR A 40 -0.77 9.71 2.59
CA THR A 40 -0.13 10.96 3.00
C THR A 40 1.00 11.30 2.03
N PHE A 41 0.95 12.51 1.49
CA PHE A 41 1.99 13.09 0.65
C PHE A 41 2.72 14.20 1.42
N THR A 42 4.04 14.22 1.34
CA THR A 42 4.87 15.26 1.96
C THR A 42 5.42 16.19 0.89
N LEU A 43 5.30 17.51 1.09
CA LEU A 43 5.76 18.53 0.13
C LEU A 43 7.28 18.69 0.10
N THR A 44 7.99 18.10 1.07
CA THR A 44 9.46 18.13 1.18
C THR A 44 10.18 17.16 0.25
N GLY A 45 9.45 16.44 -0.62
CA GLY A 45 10.05 15.42 -1.49
C GLY A 45 10.46 14.14 -0.76
N GLU A 46 10.17 14.02 0.54
CA GLU A 46 10.30 12.76 1.26
C GLU A 46 9.37 11.74 0.60
N VAL A 47 9.96 10.72 -0.01
CA VAL A 47 9.19 9.65 -0.61
C VAL A 47 8.72 8.73 0.51
N ASN A 48 7.41 8.48 0.61
CA ASN A 48 6.90 7.49 1.56
C ASN A 48 7.43 6.10 1.17
N ASN A 49 8.45 5.63 1.88
CA ASN A 49 9.09 4.32 1.68
C ASN A 49 8.15 3.12 1.78
N GLN A 50 6.92 3.30 2.30
CA GLN A 50 5.90 2.25 2.30
C GLN A 50 5.15 2.13 0.96
N ASN A 51 5.03 3.23 0.21
CA ASN A 51 4.30 3.28 -1.07
C ASN A 51 5.23 3.32 -2.29
N PHE A 52 6.55 3.43 -2.06
CA PHE A 52 7.52 3.62 -3.14
C PHE A 52 8.68 2.63 -2.97
N ARG A 53 8.85 1.74 -3.95
CA ARG A 53 9.92 0.74 -4.00
C ARG A 53 10.72 0.94 -5.27
N PHE A 54 11.97 1.40 -5.14
CA PHE A 54 12.92 1.36 -6.26
C PHE A 54 13.66 0.03 -6.25
N TRP A 55 13.88 -0.53 -7.44
CA TRP A 55 14.74 -1.68 -7.65
C TRP A 55 15.94 -1.18 -8.47
N SER A 56 17.15 -1.42 -7.98
CA SER A 56 18.40 -1.12 -8.66
C SER A 56 19.41 -2.17 -8.22
N ASP A 57 20.26 -2.61 -9.15
CA ASP A 57 21.33 -3.58 -8.86
C ASP A 57 22.45 -2.95 -8.02
N GLU A 58 22.54 -1.61 -8.00
CA GLU A 58 23.47 -0.83 -7.16
C GLU A 58 22.73 0.24 -6.35
N ASN A 59 23.21 0.54 -5.13
CA ASN A 59 22.62 1.57 -4.27
C ASN A 59 22.74 2.95 -4.94
N PRO A 60 21.62 3.62 -5.32
CA PRO A 60 21.70 4.85 -6.10
C PRO A 60 22.17 6.09 -5.32
N ASN A 61 22.46 5.98 -4.00
CA ASN A 61 22.84 7.11 -3.13
C ASN A 61 21.90 8.33 -3.23
N TRP A 62 20.61 8.06 -3.45
CA TRP A 62 19.56 9.02 -3.80
C TRP A 62 18.80 9.56 -2.57
N VAL A 63 19.12 9.06 -1.38
CA VAL A 63 18.51 9.52 -0.13
C VAL A 63 19.15 10.86 0.25
N GLN A 64 18.47 11.95 -0.06
CA GLN A 64 18.77 13.25 0.50
C GLN A 64 18.04 13.39 1.84
N GLU A 65 18.77 13.59 2.94
CA GLU A 65 18.15 13.88 4.23
C GLU A 65 17.47 15.25 4.20
N THR A 66 16.17 15.26 3.96
CA THR A 66 15.31 16.45 4.08
C THR A 66 14.49 16.40 5.37
N HIS A 67 15.07 15.87 6.45
CA HIS A 67 14.41 15.79 7.74
C HIS A 67 14.21 17.20 8.32
N THR A 68 12.97 17.68 8.25
CA THR A 68 12.53 18.91 8.90
C THR A 68 11.66 18.56 10.11
N GLN A 69 11.72 19.37 11.17
CA GLN A 69 10.88 19.17 12.36
C GLN A 69 9.38 19.48 12.10
N TYR A 70 9.08 20.15 10.99
CA TYR A 70 7.73 20.56 10.57
C TYR A 70 7.46 20.22 9.09
N PRO A 71 7.39 18.93 8.73
CA PRO A 71 7.10 18.53 7.36
C PRO A 71 5.68 18.94 6.99
N GLN A 72 5.52 19.65 5.88
CA GLN A 72 4.19 19.94 5.33
C GLN A 72 3.62 18.68 4.67
N LYS A 73 2.46 18.22 5.13
CA LYS A 73 1.81 17.00 4.67
C LYS A 73 0.39 17.26 4.19
N ILE A 74 -0.05 16.48 3.21
CA ILE A 74 -1.42 16.44 2.71
C ILE A 74 -1.89 15.00 2.82
N ASN A 75 -3.01 14.77 3.51
CA ASN A 75 -3.69 13.48 3.51
C ASN A 75 -4.77 13.48 2.43
N VAL A 76 -4.77 12.44 1.61
CA VAL A 76 -5.75 12.24 0.55
C VAL A 76 -6.46 10.93 0.82
N TRP A 77 -7.79 10.97 0.79
CA TRP A 77 -8.63 9.79 0.74
C TRP A 77 -9.17 9.63 -0.69
N CYS A 78 -9.09 8.42 -1.22
CA CYS A 78 -9.55 8.13 -2.58
C CYS A 78 -10.28 6.78 -2.63
N GLY A 79 -11.29 6.70 -3.50
CA GLY A 79 -11.97 5.47 -3.88
C GLY A 79 -11.82 5.20 -5.36
N ILE A 80 -11.55 3.94 -5.73
CA ILE A 80 -11.48 3.46 -7.11
C ILE A 80 -12.70 2.57 -7.36
N ILE A 81 -13.37 2.84 -8.49
CA ILE A 81 -14.55 2.14 -8.99
C ILE A 81 -14.19 1.43 -10.29
#